data_AF-A0A965MEH8-F1
#
_entry.id   AF-A0A965MEH8-F1
#
_cell.length_a   1.000
_cell.length_b   1.000
_cell.length_c   1.000
_cell.angle_alpha   90.00
_cell.angle_beta   90.00
_cell.angle_gamma   90.00
#
_symmetry.space_group_name_H-M   'P 1'
#
loop_
_entity.id
_entity.type
_entity.pdbx_description
1 polymer ?
#
loop_
_entity_poly.entity_id
_entity_poly.type
_entity_poly.pdbx_seq_one_letter_code
_entity_poly.pdbx_strand_id
1 'polypeptide(L)' 'MSLRINDTIPDLEVETDQGTFSLHEFVGDNWTILFSHPKDF' A
#
# COMPACT_ATOMS: atom_id res chain seq x y z
N MET A 1 -5.44 -4.70 13.99
CA MET A 1 -6.81 -4.50 13.46
C MET A 1 -6.75 -4.88 11.98
N SER A 2 -7.52 -5.86 11.53
CA SER A 2 -7.48 -6.33 10.13
C SER A 2 -8.42 -5.49 9.26
N LEU A 3 -8.02 -5.20 8.02
CA LEU A 3 -8.91 -4.62 7.02
C LEU A 3 -9.93 -5.65 6.57
N ARG A 4 -11.18 -5.24 6.36
CA ARG A 4 -12.24 -6.05 5.76
C ARG A 4 -12.49 -5.61 4.33
N ILE A 5 -13.19 -6.45 3.57
CA ILE A 5 -13.67 -6.10 2.23
C ILE A 5 -14.59 -4.87 2.35
N ASN A 6 -14.40 -3.90 1.46
CA ASN A 6 -15.03 -2.57 1.45
C ASN A 6 -14.54 -1.57 2.50
N ASP A 7 -13.56 -1.92 3.36
CA ASP A 7 -12.92 -0.91 4.20
C ASP A 7 -11.92 -0.09 3.37
N THR A 8 -11.91 1.23 3.58
CA THR A 8 -10.88 2.09 3.02
C THR A 8 -9.56 1.84 3.75
N ILE A 9 -8.53 1.46 3.00
CA ILE A 9 -7.17 1.35 3.55
C ILE A 9 -6.72 2.74 4.06
N PRO A 10 -6.08 2.84 5.24
CA PRO A 10 -5.50 4.11 5.67
C PRO A 10 -4.52 4.64 4.62
N ASP A 11 -4.42 5.96 4.49
CA ASP A 11 -3.36 6.55 3.69
C ASP A 11 -2.04 6.38 4.43
N LEU A 12 -1.11 5.68 3.79
CA LEU A 12 0.17 5.27 4.36
C LEU A 12 1.27 5.92 3.55
N GLU A 13 2.20 6.58 4.23
CA GLU A 13 3.45 7.01 3.63
C GLU A 13 4.43 5.83 3.68
N VAL A 14 4.83 5.32 2.53
CA VAL A 14 5.68 4.12 2.40
C VAL A 14 7.01 4.51 1.78
N GLU A 15 8.10 4.10 2.44
CA GLU A 15 9.44 4.19 1.87
C GLU A 15 9.68 2.98 0.95
N THR A 16 9.99 3.24 -0.31
CA THR A 16 10.25 2.21 -1.31
C THR A 16 11.56 2.47 -2.05
N ASP A 17 12.01 1.50 -2.84
CA ASP A 17 13.20 1.67 -3.69
C ASP A 17 13.07 2.78 -4.75
N GLN A 18 11.84 3.23 -5.04
CA GLN A 18 11.56 4.34 -5.96
C GLN A 18 11.36 5.68 -5.23
N GLY A 19 11.60 5.71 -3.92
CA GLY A 19 11.39 6.85 -3.05
C GLY A 19 10.18 6.70 -2.12
N THR A 20 9.91 7.75 -1.36
CA THR A 20 8.79 7.82 -0.42
C THR A 20 7.56 8.36 -1.12
N PHE A 21 6.43 7.66 -1.01
CA PHE A 21 5.16 8.10 -1.58
C PHE A 21 3.96 7.77 -0.69
N SER A 22 2.87 8.52 -0.86
CA SER A 22 1.56 8.19 -0.29
C SER A 22 0.92 7.04 -1.07
N LEU A 23 0.44 6.02 -0.35
CA LEU A 23 -0.21 4.85 -0.94
C LEU A 23 -1.43 5.25 -1.78
N HIS A 24 -2.22 6.23 -1.32
CA HIS A 24 -3.41 6.69 -2.06
C HIS A 24 -3.03 7.46 -3.32
N GLU A 25 -1.99 8.29 -3.26
CA GLU A 25 -1.44 8.99 -4.43
C GLU A 25 -0.92 8.01 -5.48
N PHE A 26 -0.23 6.96 -5.04
CA PHE A 26 0.28 5.91 -5.92
C PHE A 26 -0.82 5.10 -6.61
N VAL A 27 -1.91 4.80 -5.89
CA VAL A 27 -3.07 4.09 -6.45
C VAL A 27 -3.80 4.97 -7.48
N GLY A 28 -4.05 6.24 -7.14
CA GLY A 28 -4.81 7.17 -7.97
C GLY A 28 -6.18 6.59 -8.36
N ASP A 29 -6.49 6.62 -9.66
CA ASP A 29 -7.73 6.05 -10.23
C ASP A 29 -7.57 4.60 -10.73
N ASN A 30 -6.47 3.93 -10.41
CA ASN A 30 -6.16 2.58 -10.89
C ASN A 30 -6.43 1.51 -9.83
N TRP A 31 -6.52 0.26 -10.29
CA TRP A 31 -6.49 -0.89 -9.40
C TRP A 31 -5.07 -1.25 -9.00
N THR A 32 -4.85 -1.47 -7.71
CA THR A 32 -3.53 -1.77 -7.13
C THR A 32 -3.59 -3.05 -6.31
N ILE A 33 -2.51 -3.84 -6.39
CA ILE A 33 -2.32 -5.04 -5.57
C ILE A 33 -1.15 -4.78 -4.63
N LEU A 34 -1.41 -4.83 -3.33
CA LEU A 34 -0.39 -4.77 -2.28
C LEU A 34 -0.16 -6.19 -1.74
N PHE A 35 1.09 -6.62 -1.71
CA PHE A 35 1.49 -7.90 -1.14
C PHE A 35 2.70 -7.71 -0.23
N SER A 36 2.84 -8.58 0.77
CA SER A 36 3.98 -8.62 1.66
C SER A 36 4.67 -9.98 1.58
N HIS A 37 5.97 -10.00 1.89
CA HIS A 37 6.73 -11.22 2.11
C HIS A 37 7.35 -11.17 3.53
N PRO A 38 7.58 -12.32 4.20
CA PRO A 38 8.02 -12.32 5.60
C PRO A 38 9.42 -11.72 5.83
N LYS A 39 10.31 -11.92 4.86
CA LYS A 39 11.69 -11.46 4.89
C LYS A 39 12.29 -11.57 3.48
N ASP A 40 13.28 -10.75 3.18
CA ASP A 40 14.22 -11.00 2.08
C ASP A 40 15.25 -12.04 2.53
N PHE A 41 15.51 -13.03 1.67
CA PHE A 41 16.46 -14.13 1.90
C PHE A 41 16.45 -14.61 3.37
#